data_AF-A0A7J4QEU0-F1
#
_entry.id   AF-A0A7J4QEU0-F1
#
_cell.length_a   1.000
_cell.length_b   1.000
_cell.length_c   1.000
_cell.angle_alpha   90.00
_cell.angle_beta   90.00
_cell.angle_gamma   90.00
#
_symmetry.space_group_name_H-M   'P 1'
#
loop_
_entity.id
_entity.type
_entity.pdbx_description
1 polymer ?
#
loop_
_entity_poly.entity_id
_entity_poly.type
_entity_poly.pdbx_seq_one_letter_code
_entity_poly.pdbx_strand_id
1 'polypeptide(L)'
;MIDTTLIDKLKVLANKEKKVKEYKRRLRIKGKVKALGKTKNDNLTLTVEKDKEDYKFTVLKSHKERFALANKLHKGNSVSVEGIPRFRAIICTRLNLLEKGIAEGKQEKLVSYSI
;
A
#
# COMPACT_ATOMS: atom_id res chain seq x y z
N MET A 1 19.61 -27.57 -33.64
CA MET A 1 19.46 -26.11 -33.47
C MET A 1 18.19 -25.90 -32.65
N ILE A 2 18.28 -25.98 -31.32
CA ILE A 2 17.12 -25.85 -30.43
C ILE A 2 16.78 -24.36 -30.38
N ASP A 3 15.92 -23.99 -31.33
CA ASP A 3 15.02 -22.84 -31.35
C ASP A 3 15.20 -21.83 -30.23
N THR A 4 16.06 -20.85 -30.49
CA THR A 4 16.12 -19.55 -29.79
C THR A 4 14.72 -18.94 -29.62
N THR A 5 13.81 -19.23 -30.56
CA THR A 5 12.40 -18.84 -30.55
C THR A 5 11.59 -19.39 -29.37
N LEU A 6 11.86 -20.62 -28.91
CA LEU A 6 11.18 -21.22 -27.74
C LEU A 6 11.68 -20.61 -26.43
N ILE A 7 12.99 -20.39 -26.32
CA ILE A 7 13.62 -19.73 -25.17
C ILE A 7 13.12 -18.29 -25.03
N ASP A 8 13.01 -17.55 -26.13
CA ASP A 8 12.51 -16.18 -26.13
C ASP A 8 11.03 -16.10 -25.75
N LYS A 9 10.20 -17.03 -26.25
CA LYS A 9 8.78 -17.12 -25.85
C LYS A 9 8.64 -17.42 -24.35
N LEU A 10 9.46 -18.32 -23.80
CA LEU A 10 9.47 -18.63 -22.37
C LEU A 10 9.88 -17.42 -21.52
N LYS A 11 10.91 -16.67 -21.94
CA LYS A 11 11.31 -15.42 -21.27
C LYS A 11 10.19 -14.38 -21.28
N VAL A 12 9.50 -14.21 -22.41
CA VAL A 12 8.37 -13.27 -22.52
C VAL A 12 7.22 -13.68 -21.60
N LEU A 13 6.88 -14.97 -21.54
CA LEU A 13 5.83 -15.49 -20.65
C LEU A 13 6.19 -15.30 -19.18
N ALA A 14 7.42 -15.65 -18.77
CA ALA A 14 7.90 -15.45 -17.41
C ALA A 14 7.90 -13.96 -17.00
N ASN A 15 8.28 -13.06 -17.91
CA ASN A 15 8.23 -11.62 -17.66
C ASN A 15 6.80 -11.08 -17.53
N LYS A 16 5.86 -11.59 -18.34
CA LYS A 16 4.44 -11.26 -18.22
C LYS A 16 3.87 -11.78 -16.89
N GLU A 17 4.21 -13.00 -16.50
CA GLU A 17 3.76 -13.61 -15.24
C GLU A 17 4.31 -12.86 -14.02
N LYS A 18 5.59 -12.45 -14.05
CA LYS A 18 6.19 -11.61 -13.01
C LYS A 18 5.48 -10.27 -12.88
N LYS A 19 5.15 -9.60 -13.99
CA LYS A 19 4.35 -8.36 -13.99
C LYS A 19 2.97 -8.57 -13.38
N VAL A 20 2.31 -9.68 -13.68
CA VAL A 20 1.00 -10.02 -13.10
C VAL A 20 1.10 -10.31 -11.59
N LYS A 21 2.14 -11.05 -11.16
CA LYS A 21 2.38 -11.32 -9.72
C LYS A 21 2.75 -10.05 -8.95
N GLU A 22 3.55 -9.15 -9.51
CA GLU A 22 3.83 -7.84 -8.92
C GLU A 22 2.57 -6.97 -8.82
N TYR A 23 1.68 -7.01 -9.83
CA TYR A 23 0.40 -6.30 -9.78
C TYR A 23 -0.54 -6.87 -8.70
N LYS A 24 -0.47 -8.17 -8.42
CA LYS A 24 -1.21 -8.84 -7.33
C LYS A 24 -0.61 -8.58 -5.93
N ARG A 25 0.67 -8.20 -5.80
CA ARG A 25 1.36 -7.86 -4.53
C ARG A 25 0.99 -6.47 -3.99
N ARG A 26 -0.30 -6.12 -4.00
CA ARG A 26 -0.76 -4.89 -3.34
C ARG A 26 -0.73 -5.10 -1.82
N LEU A 27 0.06 -4.29 -1.13
CA LEU A 27 0.08 -4.26 0.32
C LEU A 27 -1.13 -3.46 0.78
N ARG A 28 -1.97 -4.06 1.63
CA ARG A 28 -3.15 -3.40 2.20
C ARG A 28 -3.03 -3.36 3.71
N ILE A 29 -3.02 -2.16 4.27
CA ILE A 29 -2.77 -1.93 5.70
C ILE A 29 -3.84 -1.02 6.25
N LYS A 30 -4.43 -1.44 7.37
CA LYS A 30 -5.31 -0.62 8.20
C LYS A 30 -4.59 -0.37 9.52
N GLY A 31 -4.39 0.89 9.88
CA GLY A 31 -3.61 1.23 11.05
C GLY A 31 -3.70 2.70 11.39
N LYS A 32 -2.89 3.13 12.36
CA LYS A 32 -2.86 4.53 12.81
C LYS A 32 -1.68 5.26 12.18
N VAL A 33 -1.88 6.53 11.83
CA VAL A 33 -0.81 7.38 11.32
C VAL A 33 0.14 7.72 12.46
N LYS A 34 1.38 7.25 12.38
CA LYS A 34 2.44 7.52 13.38
C LYS A 34 3.24 8.77 13.02
N ALA A 35 3.58 8.91 11.75
CA ALA A 35 4.37 10.04 11.26
C ALA A 35 3.97 10.45 9.84
N LEU A 36 4.14 11.73 9.56
CA LEU A 36 3.98 12.36 8.26
C LEU A 36 5.28 13.10 7.95
N GLY A 37 5.70 13.05 6.69
CA GLY A 37 6.91 13.71 6.22
C GLY A 37 6.81 14.09 4.76
N LYS A 38 7.86 14.75 4.26
CA LYS A 38 8.01 15.13 2.85
C LYS A 38 9.33 14.59 2.31
N THR A 39 9.32 14.20 1.05
CA THR A 39 10.53 13.86 0.28
C THR A 39 11.11 15.11 -0.36
N LYS A 40 12.36 15.02 -0.88
CA LYS A 40 13.01 16.11 -1.63
C LYS A 40 12.23 16.59 -2.87
N ASN A 41 11.36 15.74 -3.43
CA ASN A 41 10.55 16.04 -4.61
C ASN A 41 9.11 16.44 -4.25
N ASP A 42 8.89 16.98 -3.05
CA ASP A 42 7.57 17.37 -2.51
C ASP A 42 6.50 16.25 -2.43
N ASN A 43 6.87 14.98 -2.63
CA ASN A 43 5.97 13.86 -2.33
C ASN A 43 5.83 13.68 -0.82
N LEU A 44 4.68 13.20 -0.36
CA LEU A 44 4.43 12.95 1.06
C LEU A 44 4.87 11.55 1.44
N THR A 45 5.39 11.39 2.65
CA THR A 45 5.63 10.09 3.27
C THR A 45 4.67 9.90 4.44
N LEU A 46 3.97 8.78 4.45
CA LEU A 46 3.02 8.39 5.48
C LEU A 46 3.55 7.12 6.17
N THR A 47 3.83 7.21 7.47
CA THR A 47 4.16 6.02 8.28
C THR A 47 2.91 5.58 9.03
N VAL A 48 2.46 4.36 8.75
CA VAL A 48 1.30 3.73 9.38
C VAL A 48 1.77 2.62 10.29
N GLU A 49 1.31 2.64 11.53
CA GLU A 49 1.58 1.60 12.52
C GLU A 49 0.42 0.60 12.54
N LYS A 50 0.77 -0.69 12.45
CA LYS A 50 -0.16 -1.82 12.57
C LYS A 50 0.56 -2.95 13.30
N ASP A 51 -0.05 -3.52 14.33
CA ASP A 51 0.50 -4.67 15.07
C ASP A 51 1.96 -4.48 15.58
N LYS A 52 2.31 -3.25 16.00
CA LYS A 52 3.67 -2.82 16.42
C LYS A 52 4.72 -2.78 15.31
N GLU A 53 4.31 -2.95 14.06
CA GLU A 53 5.15 -2.77 12.87
C GLU A 53 4.86 -1.44 12.18
N ASP A 54 5.92 -0.79 11.72
CA ASP A 54 5.85 0.50 11.03
C ASP A 54 5.97 0.32 9.52
N TYR A 55 4.97 0.80 8.79
CA TYR A 55 4.93 0.72 7.33
C TYR A 55 5.00 2.11 6.70
N LYS A 56 6.02 2.32 5.87
CA LYS A 56 6.26 3.59 5.19
C LYS A 56 5.71 3.58 3.76
N PHE A 57 4.75 4.45 3.50
CA PHE A 57 4.16 4.69 2.20
C PHE A 57 4.57 6.05 1.65
N THR A 58 4.69 6.15 0.33
CA THR A 58 4.93 7.40 -0.39
C THR A 58 3.70 7.76 -1.21
N VAL A 59 3.16 8.95 -0.99
CA VAL A 59 2.04 9.52 -1.75
C VAL A 59 2.60 10.52 -2.74
N LEU A 60 2.47 10.19 -4.03
CA LEU A 60 2.95 11.04 -5.11
C LEU A 60 2.06 12.27 -5.30
N LYS A 61 2.67 13.43 -5.59
CA LYS A 61 1.95 14.67 -5.90
C LYS A 61 1.03 14.55 -7.12
N SER A 62 1.40 13.70 -8.07
CA SER A 62 0.58 13.37 -9.24
C SER A 62 -0.76 12.72 -8.90
N HIS A 63 -0.87 12.05 -7.74
CA HIS A 63 -2.12 11.45 -7.26
C HIS A 63 -2.98 12.47 -6.51
N LYS A 64 -3.36 13.58 -7.19
CA LYS A 64 -4.02 14.79 -6.68
C LYS A 64 -4.93 14.56 -5.46
N GLU A 65 -5.99 13.77 -5.59
CA GLU A 65 -6.97 13.51 -4.53
C GLU A 65 -6.36 12.88 -3.28
N ARG A 66 -5.50 11.86 -3.47
CA ARG A 66 -4.84 11.14 -2.39
C ARG A 66 -3.80 12.01 -1.70
N PHE A 67 -3.12 12.85 -2.48
CA PHE A 67 -2.15 13.82 -1.98
C PHE A 67 -2.85 14.88 -1.11
N ALA A 68 -4.00 15.40 -1.55
CA ALA A 68 -4.81 16.32 -0.77
C ALA A 68 -5.32 15.66 0.53
N LEU A 69 -5.79 14.41 0.46
CA LEU A 69 -6.24 13.67 1.64
C LEU A 69 -5.08 13.39 2.60
N ALA A 70 -3.91 13.01 2.10
CA ALA A 70 -2.71 12.79 2.90
C ALA A 70 -2.23 14.07 3.61
N ASN A 71 -2.37 15.24 3.00
CA ASN A 71 -2.04 16.53 3.63
C ASN A 71 -2.99 16.88 4.79
N LYS A 72 -4.24 16.40 4.76
CA LYS A 72 -5.23 16.62 5.82
C LYS A 72 -5.12 15.60 6.96
N LEU A 73 -4.25 14.59 6.84
CA LEU A 73 -4.05 13.62 7.90
C LEU A 73 -3.26 14.21 9.05
N HIS A 74 -3.60 13.80 10.26
CA HIS A 74 -2.84 14.07 11.47
C HIS A 74 -2.38 12.76 12.12
N LYS A 75 -1.37 12.87 12.99
CA LYS A 75 -0.93 11.73 13.80
C LYS A 75 -2.11 11.20 14.63
N GLY A 76 -2.24 9.89 14.71
CA GLY A 76 -3.34 9.21 15.41
C GLY A 76 -4.58 8.94 14.56
N ASN A 77 -4.69 9.47 13.34
CA ASN A 77 -5.81 9.15 12.45
C ASN A 77 -5.77 7.67 12.05
N SER A 78 -6.90 6.99 12.12
CA SER A 78 -7.06 5.64 11.57
C SER A 78 -7.21 5.73 10.06
N VAL A 79 -6.40 4.98 9.32
CA VAL A 79 -6.37 5.01 7.85
C VAL A 79 -6.30 3.60 7.28
N SER A 80 -6.89 3.44 6.10
CA SER A 80 -6.73 2.26 5.25
C SER A 80 -5.91 2.67 4.02
N VAL A 81 -4.72 2.08 3.89
CA VAL A 81 -3.76 2.38 2.82
C VAL A 81 -3.54 1.14 1.97
N GLU A 82 -3.67 1.29 0.65
CA GLU A 82 -3.21 0.29 -0.30
C GLU A 82 -2.01 0.83 -1.08
N GLY A 83 -0.93 0.06 -1.13
CA GLY A 83 0.28 0.43 -1.83
C GLY A 83 0.82 -0.67 -2.72
N ILE A 84 1.55 -0.27 -3.75
CA ILE A 84 2.33 -1.19 -4.59
C ILE A 84 3.81 -0.96 -4.25
N PRO A 85 4.54 -2.01 -3.85
CA PRO A 85 5.99 -1.91 -3.69
C PRO A 85 6.60 -1.62 -5.07
N ARG A 86 7.26 -0.47 -5.18
CA ARG A 86 8.12 -0.11 -6.31
C ARG A 86 9.54 0.01 -5.79
N PHE A 87 10.50 0.17 -6.69
CA PHE A 87 11.92 0.22 -6.33
C PHE A 87 12.17 1.18 -5.15
N ARG A 88 12.65 0.61 -4.02
CA ARG A 88 12.98 1.30 -2.75
C ARG A 88 11.83 2.05 -2.03
N ALA A 89 10.58 1.99 -2.50
CA ALA A 89 9.46 2.69 -1.87
C ALA A 89 8.10 2.01 -2.14
N ILE A 90 7.17 2.13 -1.19
CA ILE A 90 5.80 1.63 -1.35
C ILE A 90 4.92 2.79 -1.81
N ILE A 91 4.49 2.76 -3.06
CA ILE A 91 3.69 3.85 -3.64
C ILE A 91 2.23 3.67 -3.24
N CYS A 92 1.67 4.68 -2.59
CA CYS A 92 0.27 4.71 -2.20
C CYS A 92 -0.63 4.82 -3.45
N THR A 93 -1.47 3.81 -3.62
CA THR A 93 -2.45 3.70 -4.69
C THR A 93 -3.88 3.92 -4.22
N ARG A 94 -4.18 3.72 -2.94
CA ARG A 94 -5.46 4.09 -2.32
C ARG A 94 -5.22 4.53 -0.89
N LEU A 95 -5.93 5.56 -0.46
CA LEU A 95 -5.85 6.11 0.88
C LEU A 95 -7.25 6.54 1.32
N ASN A 96 -7.78 5.87 2.34
CA ASN A 96 -9.08 6.17 2.90
C ASN A 96 -8.94 6.46 4.39
N LEU A 97 -9.65 7.49 4.87
CA LEU A 97 -9.76 7.78 6.29
C LEU A 97 -10.80 6.85 6.90
N LEU A 98 -10.49 6.24 8.03
CA LEU A 98 -11.43 5.40 8.77
C LEU A 98 -12.02 6.25 9.90
N GLU A 99 -13.35 6.38 9.92
CA GLU A 99 -14.05 7.04 11.02
C GLU A 99 -13.83 6.28 12.33
N LYS A 100 -13.75 7.03 13.44
CA LYS A 100 -13.32 6.58 14.78
C LYS A 100 -14.14 5.44 15.42
N GLY A 101 -15.12 4.84 14.75
CA GLY A 101 -15.95 3.76 15.29
C GLY A 101 -15.95 2.45 14.49
N ILE A 102 -15.42 2.40 13.26
CA ILE A 102 -15.59 1.24 12.36
C ILE A 102 -14.42 0.23 12.46
N ALA A 103 -13.30 0.63 13.05
CA ALA A 103 -12.06 -0.16 13.04
C ALA A 103 -11.99 -1.27 14.11
N GLU A 104 -12.64 -1.10 15.26
CA GLU A 104 -12.52 -2.07 16.37
C GLU A 104 -13.68 -3.09 16.37
N GLY A 105 -14.93 -2.64 16.19
CA GLY A 105 -16.11 -3.51 16.34
C GLY A 105 -16.32 -4.58 15.27
N LYS A 106 -15.70 -4.47 14.08
CA LYS A 106 -15.76 -5.54 13.04
C LYS A 106 -14.68 -6.60 13.19
N GLN A 107 -13.60 -6.30 13.92
CA GLN A 107 -12.53 -7.27 14.19
C GLN A 107 -12.94 -8.19 15.36
N GLU A 108 -13.55 -7.65 16.41
CA GLU A 108 -14.06 -8.44 17.54
C GLU A 108 -15.17 -9.42 17.15
N LYS A 109 -16.08 -9.01 16.26
CA LYS A 109 -17.14 -9.90 15.75
C LYS A 109 -16.59 -11.13 15.00
N LEU A 110 -15.41 -11.06 14.39
CA LEU A 110 -14.81 -12.24 13.75
C LEU A 110 -14.20 -13.23 14.76
N VAL A 111 -13.80 -12.77 15.95
CA VAL A 111 -13.26 -13.61 17.03
C VAL A 111 -14.39 -14.28 17.82
N SER A 112 -15.57 -13.65 17.93
CA SER A 112 -16.72 -14.22 18.64
C SER A 112 -17.44 -15.35 17.90
N TYR A 113 -17.19 -15.56 16.61
CA TYR A 113 -17.77 -16.64 15.80
C TYR A 113 -16.84 -17.85 15.63
N SER A 114 -15.66 -17.86 16.28
CA SER A 114 -14.71 -18.99 16.26
C SER A 114 -14.69 -19.80 17.57
N ILE A 115 -15.83 -19.85 18.28
CA ILE A 115 -16.07 -20.82 19.37
C ILE A 115 -16.96 -21.93 18.83
#